data_AF-A0A6D2JUY7-F1
#
_entry.id   AF-A0A6D2JUY7-F1
#
_cell.length_a   1.000
_cell.length_b   1.000
_cell.length_c   1.000
_cell.angle_alpha   90.00
_cell.angle_beta   90.00
_cell.angle_gamma   90.00
#
_symmetry.space_group_name_H-M   'P 1'
#
loop_
_entity.id
_entity.type
_entity.pdbx_description
1 polymer ?
#
loop_
_entity_poly.entity_id
_entity_poly.type
_entity_poly.pdbx_seq_one_letter_code
_entity_poly.pdbx_strand_id
1 'polypeptide(L)'
;MRWHANSENLDGKLRHPRDGKAWKTFDQQFPEFSSEPRNVRLGLATDGFNPYGSMSMSYSVWPVLLFPYNLPPWMSMKQTSTILSMIIPGKQMPGNDIDIYLQPLIKELKELWSDGVPTFDASLKETFTMRAILLWTISDYPGLGNLSGWNVHTGLACPSCNYDAKYLRLRHGKKNCYMGHRRFLPENHVFRKDKQQFDGLIETRDSPITPSGSVILQQIQNVDVTLGKKIDAVGKRRREDVILQWRKRSIFFSYLIGNIFSCVTIWM
;
A
#
# COMPACT_ATOMS: atom_id res chain seq x y z
N MET A 1 -10.46 18.77 12.77
CA MET A 1 -9.43 18.10 11.93
C MET A 1 -8.01 18.61 12.17
N ARG A 2 -7.65 19.00 13.41
CA ARG A 2 -6.30 19.55 13.75
C ARG A 2 -5.61 18.76 14.88
N TRP A 3 -6.17 17.62 15.30
CA TRP A 3 -5.67 16.89 16.47
C TRP A 3 -4.20 16.49 16.30
N HIS A 4 -3.84 16.03 15.09
CA HIS A 4 -2.47 15.60 14.80
C HIS A 4 -1.42 16.71 14.97
N ALA A 5 -1.80 17.99 14.86
CA ALA A 5 -0.90 19.12 15.06
C ALA A 5 -0.93 19.62 16.51
N ASN A 6 -2.10 19.58 17.16
CA ASN A 6 -2.28 20.13 18.50
C ASN A 6 -1.84 19.17 19.62
N SER A 7 -1.87 17.86 19.38
CA SER A 7 -1.47 16.88 20.40
C SER A 7 0.04 16.70 20.40
N GLU A 8 0.66 16.79 21.56
CA GLU A 8 2.08 16.45 21.72
C GLU A 8 2.30 14.94 21.79
N ASN A 9 3.52 14.52 21.46
CA ASN A 9 3.99 13.15 21.66
C ASN A 9 5.42 13.15 22.21
N LEU A 10 5.53 13.32 23.53
CA LEU A 10 6.81 13.54 24.21
C LEU A 10 7.62 12.25 24.44
N ASP A 11 7.00 11.08 24.41
CA ASP A 11 7.67 9.80 24.71
C ASP A 11 8.31 9.12 23.49
N GLY A 12 8.14 9.70 22.30
CA GLY A 12 8.68 9.19 21.05
C GLY A 12 8.06 7.87 20.57
N LYS A 13 7.01 7.36 21.22
CA LYS A 13 6.37 6.09 20.84
C LYS A 13 5.41 6.30 19.67
N LEU A 14 5.24 5.26 18.85
CA LEU A 14 4.26 5.26 17.77
C LEU A 14 2.86 5.02 18.35
N ARG A 15 2.03 6.07 18.41
CA ARG A 15 0.64 6.02 18.91
C ARG A 15 -0.38 6.32 17.83
N HIS A 16 0.05 7.01 16.79
CA HIS A 16 -0.76 7.44 15.67
C HIS A 16 0.11 7.45 14.40
N PRO A 17 -0.45 7.27 13.19
CA PRO A 17 0.36 7.28 11.97
C PRO A 17 1.24 8.53 11.75
N ARG A 18 0.86 9.67 12.35
CA ARG A 18 1.68 10.90 12.39
C ARG A 18 3.06 10.72 13.01
N ASP A 19 3.20 9.78 13.93
CA ASP A 19 4.45 9.55 14.66
C ASP A 19 5.46 8.77 13.79
N GLY A 20 4.96 8.13 12.72
CA GLY A 20 5.73 7.29 11.81
C GLY A 20 6.68 8.06 10.90
N LYS A 21 7.72 7.37 10.45
CA LYS A 21 8.76 7.94 9.56
C LYS A 21 8.18 8.46 8.26
N ALA A 22 7.22 7.75 7.66
CA ALA A 22 6.61 8.14 6.38
C ALA A 22 5.96 9.53 6.46
N TRP A 23 5.19 9.79 7.52
CA TRP A 23 4.56 11.08 7.74
C TRP A 23 5.59 12.19 7.95
N LYS A 24 6.59 11.97 8.81
CA LYS A 24 7.65 12.95 9.08
C LYS A 24 8.47 13.29 7.84
N THR A 25 8.82 12.28 7.04
CA THR A 25 9.51 12.47 5.75
C THR A 25 8.64 13.27 4.78
N PHE A 26 7.33 13.00 4.74
CA PHE A 26 6.40 13.77 3.94
C PHE A 26 6.37 15.24 4.36
N ASP A 27 6.26 15.52 5.66
CA ASP A 27 6.23 16.89 6.19
C ASP A 27 7.52 17.67 5.89
N GLN A 28 8.67 16.98 5.89
CA GLN A 28 9.95 17.57 5.49
C GLN A 28 10.03 17.88 4.00
N GLN A 29 9.44 17.03 3.15
CA GLN A 29 9.44 17.22 1.70
C GLN A 29 8.46 18.29 1.23
N PHE A 30 7.34 18.45 1.95
CA PHE A 30 6.24 19.36 1.57
C PHE A 30 5.87 20.32 2.72
N PRO A 31 6.77 21.21 3.14
CA PRO A 31 6.56 22.10 4.28
C PRO A 31 5.35 23.04 4.10
N GLU A 32 5.09 23.49 2.87
CA GLU A 32 3.91 24.33 2.55
C GLU A 32 2.58 23.59 2.81
N PHE A 33 2.52 22.31 2.47
CA PHE A 33 1.33 21.50 2.78
C PHE A 33 1.20 21.32 4.29
N SER A 34 2.30 21.03 4.97
CA SER A 34 2.30 20.69 6.39
C SER A 34 2.17 21.89 7.32
N SER A 35 2.48 23.10 6.84
CA SER A 35 2.26 24.35 7.58
C SER A 35 0.78 24.65 7.81
N GLU A 36 -0.11 24.11 6.97
CA GLU A 36 -1.56 24.21 7.18
C GLU A 36 -2.07 22.92 7.85
N PRO A 37 -2.28 22.91 9.19
CA PRO A 37 -2.67 21.72 9.95
C PRO A 37 -4.08 21.21 9.63
N ARG A 38 -4.88 21.95 8.86
CA ARG A 38 -6.19 21.50 8.40
C ARG A 38 -6.13 20.68 7.11
N ASN A 39 -5.00 20.69 6.41
CA ASN A 39 -4.80 19.83 5.24
C ASN A 39 -4.88 18.35 5.62
N VAL A 40 -5.60 17.58 4.80
CA VAL A 40 -6.04 16.23 5.14
C VAL A 40 -5.04 15.19 4.66
N ARG A 41 -4.66 14.27 5.53
CA ARG A 41 -3.83 13.12 5.19
C ARG A 41 -4.68 11.85 5.25
N LEU A 42 -4.72 11.15 4.13
CA LEU A 42 -5.56 9.99 3.90
C LEU A 42 -4.73 8.71 3.86
N GLY A 43 -5.29 7.63 4.39
CA GLY A 43 -4.90 6.25 4.06
C GLY A 43 -5.99 5.61 3.24
N LEU A 44 -5.63 4.77 2.28
CA LEU A 44 -6.59 4.01 1.47
C LEU A 44 -6.51 2.54 1.85
N ALA A 45 -7.63 1.90 2.16
CA ALA A 45 -7.69 0.45 2.32
C ALA A 45 -8.63 -0.18 1.30
N THR A 46 -8.27 -1.35 0.82
CA THR A 46 -9.15 -2.16 -0.02
C THR A 46 -8.76 -3.63 0.06
N ASP A 47 -9.78 -4.48 0.12
CA ASP A 47 -9.64 -5.93 0.16
C ASP A 47 -10.90 -6.57 -0.46
N GLY A 48 -10.78 -7.79 -0.95
CA GLY A 48 -11.91 -8.54 -1.49
C GLY A 48 -12.59 -9.37 -0.42
N PHE A 49 -13.88 -9.13 -0.18
CA PHE A 49 -14.69 -10.01 0.66
C PHE A 49 -15.84 -10.64 -0.14
N ASN A 50 -16.36 -11.76 0.36
CA ASN A 50 -17.49 -12.47 -0.23
C ASN A 50 -18.75 -12.27 0.64
N PRO A 51 -19.75 -11.51 0.18
CA PRO A 51 -20.95 -11.24 0.98
C PRO A 51 -21.87 -12.46 1.14
N TYR A 52 -21.72 -13.51 0.32
CA TYR A 52 -22.61 -14.69 0.31
C TYR A 52 -22.07 -15.92 1.06
N GLY A 53 -20.99 -15.77 1.83
CA GLY A 53 -20.44 -16.84 2.69
C GLY A 53 -19.63 -17.92 1.95
N SER A 54 -19.07 -18.87 2.72
CA SER A 54 -17.99 -19.79 2.27
C SER A 54 -18.36 -20.80 1.18
N MET A 55 -19.64 -20.94 0.83
CA MET A 55 -20.12 -21.95 -0.12
C MET A 55 -20.28 -21.46 -1.56
N SER A 56 -20.12 -20.15 -1.82
CA SER A 56 -20.27 -19.58 -3.16
C SER A 56 -19.07 -18.70 -3.50
N MET A 57 -18.05 -19.23 -4.18
CA MET A 57 -16.93 -18.44 -4.72
C MET A 57 -17.33 -17.55 -5.93
N SER A 58 -18.62 -17.34 -6.15
CA SER A 58 -19.15 -16.74 -7.38
C SER A 58 -19.18 -15.21 -7.38
N TYR A 59 -18.84 -14.58 -6.25
CA TYR A 59 -18.91 -13.13 -6.09
C TYR A 59 -17.84 -12.60 -5.13
N SER A 60 -17.25 -11.46 -5.47
CA SER A 60 -16.25 -10.74 -4.71
C SER A 60 -16.59 -9.26 -4.75
N VAL A 61 -16.61 -8.63 -3.58
CA VAL A 61 -16.88 -7.20 -3.41
C VAL A 61 -15.64 -6.54 -2.84
N TRP A 62 -15.18 -5.49 -3.49
CA TRP A 62 -14.00 -4.72 -3.10
C TRP A 62 -14.42 -3.30 -2.71
N PRO A 63 -14.59 -3.01 -1.40
CA PRO A 63 -14.75 -1.64 -0.93
C PRO A 63 -13.40 -0.91 -1.02
N VAL A 64 -13.46 0.36 -1.40
CA VAL A 64 -12.32 1.29 -1.32
C VAL A 64 -12.64 2.29 -0.23
N LEU A 65 -11.91 2.18 0.88
CA LEU A 65 -12.10 2.94 2.10
C LEU A 65 -10.99 3.99 2.24
N LEU A 66 -11.34 5.20 2.64
CA LEU A 66 -10.39 6.25 2.97
C LEU A 66 -10.49 6.59 4.46
N PHE A 67 -9.32 6.76 5.09
CA PHE A 67 -9.18 7.06 6.51
C PHE A 67 -8.52 8.43 6.69
N PRO A 68 -9.22 9.43 7.26
CA PRO A 68 -8.63 10.72 7.57
C PRO A 68 -7.82 10.65 8.87
N TYR A 69 -6.49 10.67 8.75
CA TYR A 69 -5.58 10.60 9.88
C TYR A 69 -5.40 11.93 10.63
N ASN A 70 -6.18 12.96 10.31
CA ASN A 70 -6.16 14.21 11.07
C ASN A 70 -6.88 14.09 12.43
N LEU A 71 -7.65 13.02 12.61
CA LEU A 71 -8.45 12.72 13.79
C LEU A 71 -7.63 11.98 14.87
N PRO A 72 -8.04 12.05 16.14
CA PRO A 72 -7.37 11.31 17.20
C PRO A 72 -7.47 9.77 17.03
N PRO A 73 -6.56 8.99 17.66
CA PRO A 73 -6.50 7.53 17.52
C PRO A 73 -7.80 6.81 17.85
N TRP A 74 -8.55 7.31 18.84
CA TRP A 74 -9.84 6.74 19.25
C TRP A 74 -11.00 7.07 18.29
N MET A 75 -10.74 7.80 17.21
CA MET A 75 -11.72 8.22 16.22
C MET A 75 -11.30 7.88 14.78
N SER A 76 -10.02 7.99 14.43
CA SER A 76 -9.53 7.87 13.05
C SER A 76 -9.91 6.56 12.36
N MET A 77 -9.99 5.45 13.09
CA MET A 77 -10.35 4.13 12.57
C MET A 77 -11.78 3.70 12.90
N LYS A 78 -12.62 4.59 13.45
CA LYS A 78 -14.04 4.29 13.69
C LYS A 78 -14.81 4.31 12.38
N GLN A 79 -15.81 3.44 12.27
CA GLN A 79 -16.70 3.38 11.10
C GLN A 79 -17.31 4.73 10.74
N THR A 80 -17.65 5.56 11.72
CA THR A 80 -18.22 6.91 11.52
C THR A 80 -17.25 7.91 10.91
N SER A 81 -15.96 7.61 10.91
CA SER A 81 -14.89 8.45 10.37
C SER A 81 -14.31 7.89 9.07
N THR A 82 -14.69 6.67 8.69
CA THR A 82 -14.31 6.05 7.42
C THR A 82 -15.13 6.62 6.28
N ILE A 83 -14.45 7.04 5.22
CA ILE A 83 -15.11 7.46 3.97
C ILE A 83 -15.14 6.25 3.04
N LEU A 84 -16.33 5.76 2.72
CA LEU A 84 -16.51 4.77 1.66
C LEU A 84 -16.51 5.50 0.31
N SER A 85 -15.39 5.44 -0.41
CA SER A 85 -15.27 6.11 -1.71
C SER A 85 -16.04 5.36 -2.81
N MET A 86 -15.91 4.03 -2.86
CA MET A 86 -16.60 3.21 -3.84
C MET A 86 -16.69 1.74 -3.41
N ILE A 87 -17.60 1.02 -4.05
CA ILE A 87 -17.73 -0.43 -3.96
C ILE A 87 -17.58 -1.00 -5.37
N ILE A 88 -16.67 -1.95 -5.55
CA ILE A 88 -16.44 -2.64 -6.82
C ILE A 88 -16.96 -4.08 -6.69
N PRO A 89 -18.21 -4.34 -7.12
CA PRO A 89 -18.75 -5.69 -7.14
C PRO A 89 -18.32 -6.45 -8.41
N GLY A 90 -18.10 -7.74 -8.29
CA GLY A 90 -17.85 -8.58 -9.46
C GLY A 90 -17.86 -10.07 -9.15
N LYS A 91 -18.10 -10.91 -10.17
CA LYS A 91 -18.07 -12.38 -9.99
C LYS A 91 -16.72 -12.92 -9.53
N GLN A 92 -15.66 -12.16 -9.79
CA GLN A 92 -14.27 -12.50 -9.49
C GLN A 92 -13.54 -11.23 -9.09
N MET A 93 -12.44 -11.37 -8.35
CA MET A 93 -11.54 -10.26 -8.03
C MET A 93 -11.18 -9.42 -9.26
N PRO A 94 -11.09 -8.09 -9.14
CA PRO A 94 -10.87 -7.19 -10.27
C PRO A 94 -9.50 -7.40 -10.92
N GLY A 95 -8.48 -7.79 -10.15
CA GLY A 95 -7.13 -7.98 -10.70
C GLY A 95 -6.55 -6.65 -11.18
N ASN A 96 -6.01 -6.64 -12.40
CA ASN A 96 -5.47 -5.42 -13.00
C ASN A 96 -6.55 -4.35 -13.26
N ASP A 97 -7.80 -4.79 -13.53
CA ASP A 97 -8.93 -3.92 -13.89
C ASP A 97 -9.35 -2.98 -12.75
N ILE A 98 -8.85 -3.20 -11.52
CA ILE A 98 -9.10 -2.30 -10.38
C ILE A 98 -8.70 -0.85 -10.68
N ASP A 99 -7.67 -0.65 -11.51
CA ASP A 99 -7.19 0.70 -11.85
C ASP A 99 -8.22 1.52 -12.62
N ILE A 100 -9.06 0.86 -13.43
CA ILE A 100 -10.14 1.53 -14.17
C ILE A 100 -11.15 2.14 -13.19
N TYR A 101 -11.53 1.38 -12.17
CA TYR A 101 -12.47 1.83 -11.15
C TYR A 101 -11.88 2.94 -10.28
N LEU A 102 -10.56 2.91 -10.03
CA LEU A 102 -9.88 3.91 -9.22
C LEU A 102 -9.64 5.24 -9.95
N GLN A 103 -9.84 5.33 -11.27
CA GLN A 103 -9.61 6.55 -12.05
C GLN A 103 -10.30 7.81 -11.49
N PRO A 104 -11.62 7.79 -11.15
CA PRO A 104 -12.29 8.96 -10.58
C PRO A 104 -11.67 9.40 -9.25
N LEU A 105 -11.40 8.45 -8.35
CA LEU A 105 -10.78 8.74 -7.06
C LEU A 105 -9.39 9.36 -7.21
N ILE A 106 -8.55 8.80 -8.10
CA ILE A 106 -7.22 9.36 -8.35
C ILE A 106 -7.30 10.76 -8.97
N LYS A 107 -8.29 11.01 -9.83
CA LYS A 107 -8.51 12.35 -10.39
C LYS A 107 -8.85 13.36 -9.30
N GLU A 108 -9.82 13.06 -8.45
CA GLU A 108 -10.21 13.93 -7.33
C GLU A 108 -9.05 14.15 -6.34
N LEU A 109 -8.28 13.10 -6.04
CA LEU A 109 -7.09 13.23 -5.19
C LEU A 109 -6.03 14.15 -5.81
N LYS A 110 -5.88 14.18 -7.15
CA LYS A 110 -4.97 15.10 -7.83
C LYS A 110 -5.45 16.54 -7.72
N GLU A 111 -6.74 16.78 -7.97
CA GLU A 111 -7.36 18.11 -7.84
C GLU A 111 -7.24 18.64 -6.39
N LEU A 112 -7.51 17.78 -5.39
CA LEU A 112 -7.32 18.10 -3.97
C LEU A 112 -5.86 18.40 -3.62
N TRP A 113 -4.90 17.80 -4.33
CA TRP A 113 -3.50 18.09 -4.12
C TRP A 113 -3.05 19.38 -4.82
N SER A 114 -3.39 19.58 -6.09
CA SER A 114 -2.91 20.72 -6.90
C SER A 114 -3.57 22.02 -6.48
N ASP A 115 -4.89 22.05 -6.52
CA ASP A 115 -5.69 23.27 -6.42
C ASP A 115 -6.31 23.39 -5.02
N GLY A 116 -6.63 22.25 -4.41
CA GLY A 116 -7.39 22.19 -3.17
C GLY A 116 -8.82 22.71 -3.35
N VAL A 117 -9.54 22.82 -2.23
CA VAL A 117 -10.94 23.25 -2.22
C VAL A 117 -11.14 24.34 -1.16
N PRO A 118 -11.70 25.51 -1.50
CA PRO A 118 -12.09 26.51 -0.53
C PRO A 118 -13.04 25.91 0.50
N THR A 119 -12.62 25.91 1.76
CA THR A 119 -13.32 25.25 2.86
C THR A 119 -13.48 26.22 4.01
N PHE A 120 -14.68 26.28 4.59
CA PHE A 120 -14.97 27.10 5.75
C PHE A 120 -14.72 26.31 7.04
N ASP A 121 -13.82 26.80 7.90
CA ASP A 121 -13.61 26.26 9.24
C ASP A 121 -14.62 26.89 10.22
N ALA A 122 -15.65 26.12 10.60
CA ALA A 122 -16.67 26.59 11.54
C ALA A 122 -16.14 26.92 12.95
N SER A 123 -15.00 26.34 13.36
CA SER A 123 -14.40 26.59 14.68
C SER A 123 -13.64 27.92 14.72
N LEU A 124 -12.92 28.26 13.65
CA LEU A 124 -12.15 29.51 13.55
C LEU A 124 -12.91 30.62 12.81
N LYS A 125 -14.04 30.28 12.17
CA LYS A 125 -14.85 31.16 11.33
C LYS A 125 -14.06 31.82 10.20
N GLU A 126 -13.14 31.08 9.60
CA GLU A 126 -12.34 31.53 8.47
C GLU A 126 -12.39 30.55 7.31
N THR A 127 -12.19 31.06 6.10
CA THR A 127 -12.06 30.25 4.89
C THR A 127 -10.59 30.00 4.63
N PHE A 128 -10.25 28.77 4.28
CA PHE A 128 -8.92 28.36 3.86
C PHE A 128 -9.01 27.42 2.66
N THR A 129 -7.92 27.27 1.92
CA THR A 129 -7.85 26.27 0.84
C THR A 129 -7.42 24.94 1.43
N MET A 130 -8.35 23.99 1.51
CA MET A 130 -8.07 22.65 2.02
C MET A 130 -7.46 21.79 0.92
N ARG A 131 -6.27 21.25 1.18
CA ARG A 131 -5.62 20.26 0.33
C ARG A 131 -5.66 18.89 1.00
N ALA A 132 -5.63 17.84 0.19
CA ALA A 132 -5.55 16.46 0.68
C ALA A 132 -4.46 15.66 -0.03
N ILE A 133 -3.89 14.69 0.70
CA ILE A 133 -2.87 13.78 0.17
C ILE A 133 -3.13 12.34 0.63
N LEU A 134 -2.96 11.38 -0.27
CA LEU A 134 -2.92 9.96 0.07
C LEU A 134 -1.49 9.56 0.46
N LEU A 135 -1.29 9.12 1.70
CA LEU A 135 0.04 8.76 2.21
C LEU A 135 0.44 7.31 1.94
N TRP A 136 -0.50 6.37 2.07
CA TRP A 136 -0.24 4.94 1.87
C TRP A 136 -1.51 4.16 1.58
N THR A 137 -1.32 2.93 1.10
CA THR A 137 -2.37 1.93 0.94
C THR A 137 -2.24 0.83 1.99
N ILE A 138 -3.38 0.30 2.45
CA ILE A 138 -3.50 -0.78 3.41
C ILE A 138 -4.21 -1.93 2.70
N SER A 139 -3.52 -3.06 2.59
CA SER A 139 -4.03 -4.25 1.93
C SER A 139 -3.27 -5.47 2.44
N ASP A 140 -3.90 -6.64 2.37
CA ASP A 140 -3.20 -7.91 2.47
C ASP A 140 -2.31 -8.13 1.22
N TYR A 141 -1.59 -9.25 1.13
CA TYR A 141 -0.74 -9.55 -0.03
C TYR A 141 -1.54 -9.67 -1.34
N PRO A 142 -2.62 -10.45 -1.43
CA PRO A 142 -3.50 -10.46 -2.61
C PRO A 142 -3.97 -9.07 -3.07
N GLY A 143 -4.48 -8.25 -2.15
CA GLY A 143 -4.90 -6.87 -2.41
C GLY A 143 -3.74 -5.99 -2.86
N LEU A 144 -2.56 -6.14 -2.25
CA LEU A 144 -1.34 -5.45 -2.66
C LEU A 144 -0.97 -5.80 -4.10
N GLY A 145 -1.09 -7.07 -4.49
CA GLY A 145 -0.84 -7.49 -5.86
C GLY A 145 -1.80 -6.84 -6.86
N ASN A 146 -3.08 -6.71 -6.49
CA ASN A 146 -4.07 -6.01 -7.31
C ASN A 146 -3.81 -4.50 -7.38
N LEU A 147 -3.41 -3.85 -6.27
CA LEU A 147 -3.16 -2.41 -6.25
C LEU A 147 -1.86 -2.03 -6.94
N SER A 148 -0.76 -2.67 -6.57
CA SER A 148 0.60 -2.31 -7.03
C SER A 148 0.95 -2.90 -8.39
N GLY A 149 0.37 -4.06 -8.75
CA GLY A 149 0.81 -4.87 -9.87
C GLY A 149 2.01 -5.77 -9.56
N TRP A 150 2.52 -5.77 -8.32
CA TRP A 150 3.58 -6.68 -7.87
C TRP A 150 3.05 -8.10 -7.74
N ASN A 151 3.75 -9.07 -8.32
CA ASN A 151 3.33 -10.46 -8.28
C ASN A 151 3.67 -11.10 -6.92
N VAL A 152 2.67 -11.20 -6.05
CA VAL A 152 2.79 -11.76 -4.70
C VAL A 152 2.75 -13.30 -4.65
N HIS A 153 2.57 -13.97 -5.78
CA HIS A 153 2.50 -15.44 -5.84
C HIS A 153 3.82 -16.10 -6.22
N THR A 154 4.86 -15.32 -6.52
CA THR A 154 6.20 -15.81 -6.84
C THR A 154 7.03 -16.02 -5.58
N GLY A 155 8.29 -16.44 -5.75
CA GLY A 155 9.27 -16.41 -4.69
C GLY A 155 9.71 -15.01 -4.26
N LEU A 156 9.30 -13.97 -4.99
CA LEU A 156 9.67 -12.58 -4.76
C LEU A 156 8.49 -11.76 -4.19
N ALA A 157 7.61 -12.37 -3.39
CA ALA A 157 6.38 -11.69 -2.95
C ALA A 157 6.61 -10.45 -2.09
N CYS A 158 7.77 -10.30 -1.46
CA CYS A 158 8.10 -9.13 -0.63
C CYS A 158 8.51 -7.93 -1.50
N PRO A 159 7.69 -6.86 -1.60
CA PRO A 159 8.04 -5.69 -2.39
C PRO A 159 9.21 -4.90 -1.77
N SER A 160 9.35 -4.91 -0.44
CA SER A 160 10.44 -4.22 0.26
C SER A 160 11.80 -4.86 -0.02
N CYS A 161 11.86 -6.18 -0.15
CA CYS A 161 13.07 -6.90 -0.55
C CYS A 161 13.27 -6.89 -2.08
N ASN A 162 12.21 -6.61 -2.85
CA ASN A 162 12.21 -6.59 -4.31
C ASN A 162 12.89 -7.86 -4.90
N TYR A 163 13.72 -7.73 -5.92
CA TYR A 163 14.47 -8.84 -6.54
C TYR A 163 15.53 -9.48 -5.63
N ASP A 164 15.83 -8.90 -4.47
CA ASP A 164 16.74 -9.47 -3.47
C ASP A 164 16.01 -10.37 -2.46
N ALA A 165 14.69 -10.53 -2.59
CA ALA A 165 13.92 -11.49 -1.81
C ALA A 165 14.47 -12.91 -1.98
N LYS A 166 14.59 -13.63 -0.86
CA LYS A 166 14.99 -15.04 -0.83
C LYS A 166 13.81 -15.89 -0.40
N TYR A 167 13.62 -17.01 -1.09
CA TYR A 167 12.57 -17.96 -0.77
C TYR A 167 13.10 -19.39 -0.84
N LEU A 168 12.46 -20.24 -0.06
CA LEU A 168 12.62 -21.69 -0.10
C LEU A 168 11.26 -22.29 -0.45
N ARG A 169 11.19 -23.08 -1.53
CA ARG A 169 9.97 -23.82 -1.85
C ARG A 169 9.99 -25.17 -1.12
N LEU A 170 9.04 -25.38 -0.22
CA LEU A 170 8.92 -26.64 0.51
C LEU A 170 8.57 -27.79 -0.46
N ARG A 171 9.36 -28.87 -0.44
CA ARG A 171 9.22 -30.00 -1.38
C ARG A 171 7.82 -30.63 -1.32
N HIS A 172 7.32 -30.90 -0.12
CA HIS A 172 6.04 -31.59 0.08
C HIS A 172 4.85 -30.64 0.11
N GLY A 173 4.97 -29.51 0.81
CA GLY A 173 3.89 -28.53 0.92
C GLY A 173 3.70 -27.64 -0.32
N LYS A 174 4.68 -27.58 -1.23
CA LYS A 174 4.71 -26.70 -2.42
C LYS A 174 4.46 -25.21 -2.12
N LYS A 175 4.60 -24.80 -0.85
CA LYS A 175 4.51 -23.41 -0.39
C LYS A 175 5.89 -22.75 -0.46
N ASN A 176 5.91 -21.45 -0.72
CA ASN A 176 7.11 -20.64 -0.60
C ASN A 176 7.23 -20.16 0.85
N CYS A 177 8.37 -20.44 1.48
CA CYS A 177 8.80 -19.85 2.73
C CYS A 177 9.76 -18.71 2.42
N TYR A 178 9.51 -17.52 2.93
CA TYR A 178 10.38 -16.37 2.71
C TYR A 178 11.50 -16.36 3.74
N MET A 179 12.73 -16.41 3.24
CA MET A 179 13.95 -16.54 4.02
C MET A 179 14.72 -15.22 4.03
N GLY A 180 15.81 -15.15 4.80
CA GLY A 180 16.65 -13.96 4.86
C GLY A 180 16.10 -12.83 5.73
N HIS A 181 15.07 -13.08 6.55
CA HIS A 181 14.56 -12.11 7.53
C HIS A 181 15.64 -11.66 8.54
N ARG A 182 16.65 -12.50 8.80
CA ARG A 182 17.78 -12.18 9.68
C ARG A 182 18.66 -11.05 9.15
N ARG A 183 18.57 -10.72 7.86
CA ARG A 183 19.31 -9.62 7.23
C ARG A 183 18.89 -8.24 7.74
N PHE A 184 17.67 -8.12 8.29
CA PHE A 184 17.16 -6.88 8.89
C PHE A 184 17.67 -6.66 10.33
N LEU A 185 18.34 -7.64 10.92
CA LEU A 185 18.93 -7.53 12.25
C LEU A 185 20.31 -6.86 12.19
N PRO A 186 20.75 -6.17 13.26
CA PRO A 186 22.11 -5.66 13.37
C PRO A 186 23.15 -6.74 13.07
N GLU A 187 24.27 -6.38 12.43
CA GLU A 187 25.31 -7.34 12.01
C GLU A 187 25.84 -8.22 13.16
N ASN A 188 25.94 -7.65 14.36
CA ASN A 188 26.41 -8.33 15.55
C ASN A 188 25.31 -9.13 16.29
N HIS A 189 24.07 -9.16 15.79
CA HIS A 189 22.95 -9.80 16.46
C HIS A 189 23.11 -11.33 16.51
N VAL A 190 22.87 -11.93 17.69
CA VAL A 190 23.09 -13.37 17.95
C VAL A 190 22.36 -14.30 16.96
N PHE A 191 21.11 -13.98 16.61
CA PHE A 191 20.34 -14.76 15.64
C PHE A 191 20.96 -14.84 14.24
N ARG A 192 21.80 -13.86 13.83
CA ARG A 192 22.52 -13.94 12.55
C ARG A 192 23.57 -15.06 12.55
N LYS A 193 24.07 -15.45 13.71
CA LYS A 193 25.07 -16.52 13.89
C LYS A 193 24.44 -17.88 14.22
N ASP A 194 23.18 -17.90 14.64
CA ASP A 194 22.46 -19.12 14.99
C ASP A 194 22.12 -19.93 13.74
N LYS A 195 22.86 -21.01 13.52
CA LYS A 195 22.62 -21.98 12.43
C LYS A 195 21.57 -23.02 12.81
N GLN A 196 21.46 -23.34 14.09
CA GLN A 196 20.71 -24.51 14.56
C GLN A 196 19.21 -24.25 14.53
N GLN A 197 18.77 -23.05 14.93
CA GLN A 197 17.35 -22.70 14.99
C GLN A 197 16.80 -22.15 13.65
N PHE A 198 17.67 -21.87 12.68
CA PHE A 198 17.32 -21.23 11.40
C PHE A 198 17.65 -22.12 10.20
N ASP A 199 18.24 -21.57 9.15
CA ASP A 199 18.45 -22.20 7.84
C ASP A 199 19.81 -22.87 7.68
N GLY A 200 20.51 -23.15 8.79
CA GLY A 200 21.83 -23.80 8.77
C GLY A 200 22.99 -22.87 8.37
N LEU A 201 22.72 -21.60 8.05
CA LEU A 201 23.72 -20.65 7.56
C LEU A 201 24.01 -19.54 8.58
N ILE A 202 25.21 -18.97 8.54
CA ILE A 202 25.48 -17.67 9.18
C ILE A 202 25.08 -16.58 8.20
N GLU A 203 24.31 -15.60 8.66
CA GLU A 203 23.86 -14.49 7.83
C GLU A 203 24.83 -13.31 7.92
N THR A 204 25.68 -13.15 6.90
CA THR A 204 26.65 -12.05 6.80
C THR A 204 26.22 -10.94 5.84
N ARG A 205 25.13 -11.11 5.10
CA ARG A 205 24.72 -10.14 4.06
C ARG A 205 24.04 -8.93 4.67
N ASP A 206 24.14 -7.80 4.00
CA ASP A 206 23.44 -6.58 4.38
C ASP A 206 21.92 -6.71 4.24
N SER A 207 21.18 -5.83 4.91
CA SER A 207 19.73 -5.71 4.72
C SER A 207 19.43 -5.43 3.24
N PRO A 208 18.37 -6.03 2.66
CA PRO A 208 17.89 -5.65 1.33
C PRO A 208 17.65 -4.14 1.25
N ILE A 209 18.08 -3.53 0.15
CA ILE A 209 17.83 -2.12 -0.12
C ILE A 209 16.38 -1.97 -0.56
N THR A 210 15.60 -1.21 0.21
CA THR A 210 14.23 -0.87 -0.21
C THR A 210 14.31 0.05 -1.43
N PRO A 211 13.70 -0.35 -2.58
CA PRO A 211 13.79 0.44 -3.80
C PRO A 211 13.09 1.80 -3.62
N SER A 212 13.71 2.87 -4.12
CA SER A 212 13.07 4.18 -4.17
C SER A 212 11.98 4.22 -5.23
N GLY A 213 11.08 5.21 -5.14
CA GLY A 213 10.01 5.40 -6.13
C GLY A 213 10.53 5.51 -7.57
N SER A 214 11.65 6.21 -7.79
CA SER A 214 12.29 6.33 -9.10
C SER A 214 12.80 4.99 -9.66
N VAL A 215 13.39 4.13 -8.81
CA VAL A 215 13.81 2.79 -9.22
C VAL A 215 12.60 1.92 -9.57
N ILE A 216 11.52 2.00 -8.80
CA ILE A 216 10.27 1.29 -9.10
C ILE A 216 9.71 1.77 -10.45
N LEU A 217 9.68 3.09 -10.70
CA LEU A 217 9.23 3.66 -11.96
C LEU A 217 10.02 3.15 -13.17
N GLN A 218 11.34 2.98 -13.03
CA GLN A 218 12.19 2.39 -14.08
C GLN A 218 11.85 0.91 -14.30
N GLN A 219 11.63 0.14 -13.24
CA GLN A 219 11.27 -1.29 -13.35
C GLN A 219 9.94 -1.51 -14.08
N ILE A 220 8.99 -0.58 -13.97
CA ILE A 220 7.66 -0.71 -14.57
C ILE A 220 7.53 -0.02 -15.94
N GLN A 221 8.57 0.66 -16.43
CA GLN A 221 8.49 1.49 -17.63
C GLN A 221 8.07 0.71 -18.88
N ASN A 222 8.52 -0.54 -19.02
CA ASN A 222 8.28 -1.41 -20.17
C ASN A 222 7.29 -2.54 -19.86
N VAL A 223 6.44 -2.38 -18.84
CA VAL A 223 5.44 -3.39 -18.48
C VAL A 223 4.17 -3.15 -19.29
N ASP A 224 3.90 -4.05 -20.23
CA ASP A 224 2.66 -4.04 -21.01
C ASP A 224 1.46 -4.41 -20.12
N VAL A 225 0.53 -3.49 -19.97
CA VAL A 225 -0.69 -3.71 -19.19
C VAL A 225 -1.75 -4.34 -20.09
N THR A 226 -2.10 -5.59 -19.79
CA THR A 226 -3.28 -6.20 -20.41
C THR A 226 -4.49 -5.98 -19.51
N LEU A 227 -5.46 -5.18 -19.97
CA LEU A 227 -6.74 -4.96 -19.31
C LEU A 227 -7.79 -5.96 -19.85
N GLY A 228 -8.74 -6.32 -18.99
CA GLY A 228 -9.78 -7.28 -19.30
C GLY A 228 -9.34 -8.74 -19.12
N LYS A 229 -10.25 -9.56 -18.62
CA LYS A 229 -10.02 -11.00 -18.47
C LYS A 229 -10.19 -11.68 -19.82
N LYS A 230 -9.11 -12.20 -20.41
CA LYS A 230 -9.21 -13.13 -21.54
C LYS A 230 -9.86 -14.43 -21.05
N ILE A 231 -11.09 -14.66 -21.48
CA ILE A 231 -11.82 -15.90 -21.23
C ILE A 231 -11.52 -16.80 -22.43
N ASP A 232 -10.79 -17.91 -22.24
CA ASP A 232 -10.68 -18.91 -23.30
C ASP A 232 -12.07 -19.49 -23.58
N ALA A 233 -12.32 -19.99 -24.81
CA ALA A 233 -13.60 -20.58 -25.23
C ALA A 233 -14.09 -21.77 -24.34
N VAL A 234 -13.26 -22.23 -23.40
CA VAL A 234 -13.50 -23.31 -22.43
C VAL A 234 -13.61 -22.78 -20.98
N GLY A 235 -13.68 -21.47 -20.77
CA GLY A 235 -13.87 -20.86 -19.45
C GLY A 235 -12.66 -20.93 -18.50
N LYS A 236 -11.50 -21.37 -18.99
CA LYS A 236 -10.24 -21.39 -18.22
C LYS A 236 -9.43 -20.13 -18.50
N ARG A 237 -8.70 -19.64 -17.48
CA ARG A 237 -7.71 -18.56 -17.65
C ARG A 237 -6.49 -19.13 -18.37
N ARG A 238 -6.10 -18.52 -19.49
CA ARG A 238 -4.84 -18.81 -20.18
C ARG A 238 -3.68 -18.58 -19.21
N ARG A 239 -2.82 -19.58 -19.03
CA ARG A 239 -1.53 -19.37 -18.35
C ARG A 239 -0.64 -18.57 -19.29
N GLU A 240 -0.16 -17.42 -18.85
CA GLU A 240 0.94 -16.74 -19.54
C GLU A 240 2.21 -17.59 -19.40
N ASP A 241 2.89 -17.83 -20.52
CA ASP A 241 4.10 -18.68 -20.57
C ASP A 241 5.31 -18.03 -19.87
N VAL A 242 5.25 -16.72 -19.60
CA VAL A 242 6.29 -15.95 -18.89
C VAL A 242 5.71 -15.39 -17.59
N ILE A 243 6.25 -15.82 -16.45
CA ILE A 243 5.88 -15.27 -15.14
C ILE A 243 6.60 -13.93 -14.95
N LEU A 244 5.92 -12.83 -15.23
CA LEU A 244 6.42 -11.49 -14.94
C LEU A 244 6.23 -11.15 -13.45
N GLN A 245 7.22 -10.44 -12.90
CA GLN A 245 7.17 -9.96 -11.52
C GLN A 245 6.31 -8.71 -11.38
N TRP A 246 6.37 -7.80 -12.35
CA TRP A 246 5.43 -6.69 -12.49
C TRP A 246 4.37 -7.06 -13.53
N ARG A 247 3.10 -6.94 -13.18
CA ARG A 247 1.95 -7.27 -14.05
C ARG A 247 1.27 -6.04 -14.64
N LYS A 248 1.48 -4.87 -14.02
CA LYS A 248 0.96 -3.61 -14.50
C LYS A 248 1.73 -2.43 -13.93
N ARG A 249 1.58 -1.27 -14.58
CA ARG A 249 1.84 0.04 -14.00
C ARG A 249 0.59 0.52 -13.27
N SER A 250 0.62 0.45 -11.94
CA SER A 250 -0.48 0.92 -11.09
C SER A 250 -0.84 2.39 -11.34
N ILE A 251 -2.14 2.71 -11.31
CA ILE A 251 -2.64 4.09 -11.40
C ILE A 251 -2.11 4.99 -10.27
N PHE A 252 -1.79 4.43 -9.10
CA PHE A 252 -1.19 5.17 -7.99
C PHE A 252 0.19 5.74 -8.35
N PHE A 253 0.91 5.15 -9.32
CA PHE A 253 2.16 5.73 -9.80
C PHE A 253 1.95 6.99 -10.64
N SER A 254 0.75 7.23 -11.15
CA SER A 254 0.39 8.51 -11.79
C SER A 254 0.08 9.62 -10.77
N TYR A 255 -0.12 9.24 -9.50
CA TYR A 255 -0.36 10.12 -8.36
C TYR A 255 0.94 10.42 -7.59
N LEU A 256 2.10 9.95 -8.06
CA LEU A 256 3.39 10.20 -7.43
C LEU A 256 3.72 11.70 -7.41
N ILE A 257 3.40 12.32 -6.30
CA ILE A 257 3.87 13.64 -5.92
C ILE A 257 5.09 13.40 -5.03
N GLY A 258 6.28 13.47 -5.64
CA GLY A 258 7.53 13.11 -4.98
C GLY A 258 7.71 11.59 -4.81
N ASN A 259 8.92 11.15 -4.46
CA ASN A 259 9.32 9.74 -4.32
C ASN A 259 8.65 9.00 -3.13
N ILE A 260 7.43 9.37 -2.73
CA ILE A 260 6.84 9.03 -1.42
C ILE A 260 6.13 7.67 -1.40
N PHE A 261 5.74 7.08 -2.53
CA PHE A 261 5.35 5.67 -2.52
C PHE A 261 6.58 4.76 -2.59
N SER A 262 7.39 4.73 -1.53
CA SER A 262 7.84 3.41 -1.09
C SER A 262 6.58 2.69 -0.62
N CYS A 263 6.23 1.53 -1.18
CA CYS A 263 5.13 0.70 -0.67
C CYS A 263 5.29 0.49 0.84
N VAL A 264 4.72 1.38 1.66
CA VAL A 264 4.55 1.15 3.09
C VAL A 264 3.24 0.42 3.21
N THR A 265 3.28 -0.88 2.91
CA THR A 265 2.29 -1.80 3.46
C THR A 265 2.50 -1.75 4.96
N ILE A 266 1.72 -0.94 5.68
CA ILE A 266 1.64 -1.04 7.13
C ILE A 266 0.95 -2.36 7.41
N TRP A 267 1.74 -3.37 7.78
CA TRP A 267 1.24 -4.56 8.44
C TRP A 267 0.87 -4.17 9.87
N MET A 268 -0.40 -4.33 10.24
CA MET A 268 -0.78 -4.61 11.62
C MET A 268 -0.70 -6.11 11.86
#